data_AF-A0A2D6U0N8-F1
#
_entry.id   AF-A0A2D6U0N8-F1
#
_cell.length_a   1.000
_cell.length_b   1.000
_cell.length_c   1.000
_cell.angle_alpha   90.00
_cell.angle_beta   90.00
_cell.angle_gamma   90.00
#
_symmetry.space_group_name_H-M   'P 1'
#
loop_
_entity.id
_entity.type
_entity.pdbx_description
1 polymer ?
#
loop_
_entity_poly.entity_id
_entity_poly.type
_entity_poly.pdbx_seq_one_letter_code
_entity_poly.pdbx_strand_id
1 'polypeptide(L)'
;MRYQEIKENYDSQDWEHEKRELDLYIMNDSELYRQRFMPILMNLARKMKRGVYDHKQAPKLWQYLVDAGAKQYVQEFGGTIRQQFPVEARRELAQQLADEQYEMLQAGEYSEVTGYDPQKQEA
;
A
#
# COMPACT_ATOMS: atom_id res chain seq x y z
N MET A 1 -3.60 15.97 35.24
CA MET A 1 -2.78 16.52 34.14
C MET A 1 -1.62 15.59 33.75
N ARG A 2 -0.89 14.96 34.69
CA ARG A 2 0.19 14.00 34.36
C ARG A 2 -0.24 12.65 33.74
N TYR A 3 -1.51 12.25 33.89
CA TYR A 3 -2.04 11.00 33.34
C TYR A 3 -2.55 11.11 31.88
N GLN A 4 -2.82 12.32 31.39
CA GLN A 4 -3.23 12.53 30.00
C GLN A 4 -2.02 12.60 29.07
N GLU A 5 -0.94 13.27 29.48
CA GLU A 5 0.33 13.31 28.73
C GLU A 5 1.01 11.93 28.60
N ILE A 6 0.86 11.04 29.59
CA ILE A 6 1.41 9.68 29.52
C ILE A 6 0.60 8.80 28.55
N LYS A 7 -0.71 9.04 28.40
CA LYS A 7 -1.55 8.32 27.42
C LYS A 7 -1.30 8.79 25.99
N GLU A 8 -1.16 10.09 25.77
CA GLU A 8 -0.88 10.64 24.44
C GLU A 8 0.47 10.17 23.87
N ASN A 9 1.43 9.83 24.73
CA ASN A 9 2.75 9.30 24.32
C ASN A 9 2.79 7.75 24.22
N TYR A 10 1.73 7.06 24.65
CA TYR A 10 1.59 5.59 24.52
C TYR A 10 0.65 5.18 23.38
N ASP A 11 -0.21 6.10 22.90
CA ASP A 11 -1.21 5.83 21.85
C ASP A 11 -0.67 6.06 20.41
N SER A 12 0.52 6.65 20.23
CA SER A 12 1.23 6.61 18.94
C SER A 12 2.09 5.36 18.87
N GLN A 13 1.45 4.18 18.84
CA GLN A 13 2.16 2.95 18.59
C GLN A 13 2.67 3.00 17.14
N ASP A 14 3.95 3.29 17.00
CA ASP A 14 4.61 3.42 15.70
C ASP A 14 4.83 2.02 15.13
N TRP A 15 4.00 1.64 14.15
CA TRP A 15 4.04 0.35 13.47
C TRP A 15 5.10 0.29 12.38
N GLU A 16 6.09 1.19 12.41
CA GLU A 16 7.10 1.30 11.35
C GLU A 16 7.84 -0.01 11.12
N HIS A 17 8.12 -0.77 12.18
CA HIS A 17 8.79 -2.07 12.04
C HIS A 17 7.93 -3.07 11.27
N GLU A 18 6.68 -3.25 11.68
CA GLU A 18 5.73 -4.19 11.07
C GLU A 18 5.38 -3.80 9.64
N LYS A 19 5.20 -2.50 9.36
CA LYS A 19 4.96 -1.98 8.02
C LYS A 19 6.14 -2.24 7.10
N ARG A 20 7.35 -1.87 7.54
CA ARG A 20 8.57 -2.03 6.75
C ARG A 20 8.87 -3.50 6.47
N GLU A 21 8.69 -4.37 7.45
CA GLU A 21 8.84 -5.80 7.25
C GLU A 21 7.84 -6.35 6.22
N LEU A 22 6.55 -6.00 6.36
CA LEU A 22 5.52 -6.47 5.46
C LEU A 22 5.70 -5.91 4.04
N ASP A 23 6.07 -4.65 3.90
CA ASP A 23 6.37 -4.03 2.61
C ASP A 23 7.53 -4.75 1.91
N LEU A 24 8.66 -4.93 2.62
CA LEU A 24 9.81 -5.67 2.10
C LEU A 24 9.43 -7.10 1.68
N TYR A 25 8.59 -7.79 2.44
CA TYR A 25 8.09 -9.10 2.05
C TYR A 25 7.28 -9.05 0.76
N ILE A 26 6.31 -8.14 0.67
CA ILE A 26 5.44 -7.96 -0.50
C ILE A 26 6.25 -7.63 -1.75
N MET A 27 7.19 -6.69 -1.66
CA MET A 27 7.95 -6.20 -2.81
C MET A 27 8.99 -7.21 -3.31
N ASN A 28 9.43 -8.14 -2.46
CA ASN A 28 10.32 -9.24 -2.86
C ASN A 28 9.57 -10.48 -3.37
N ASP A 29 8.24 -10.54 -3.24
CA ASP A 29 7.45 -11.66 -3.69
C ASP A 29 6.95 -11.48 -5.13
N SER A 30 7.54 -12.24 -6.05
CA SER A 30 7.19 -12.18 -7.48
C SER A 30 5.74 -12.58 -7.79
N GLU A 31 5.11 -13.41 -6.96
CA GLU A 31 3.73 -13.87 -7.17
C GLU A 31 2.74 -12.78 -6.75
N LEU A 32 2.93 -12.16 -5.59
CA LEU A 32 2.16 -11.00 -5.12
C LEU A 32 2.30 -9.84 -6.11
N TYR A 33 3.52 -9.58 -6.60
CA TYR A 33 3.74 -8.56 -7.61
C TYR A 33 2.90 -8.82 -8.87
N ARG A 34 3.01 -10.01 -9.45
CA ARG A 34 2.31 -10.39 -10.68
C ARG A 34 0.79 -10.47 -10.52
N GLN A 35 0.32 -11.04 -9.42
CA GLN A 35 -1.10 -11.37 -9.23
C GLN A 35 -1.92 -10.27 -8.54
N ARG A 36 -1.27 -9.32 -7.85
CA ARG A 36 -1.95 -8.30 -7.06
C ARG A 36 -1.45 -6.90 -7.39
N PHE A 37 -0.17 -6.63 -7.20
CA PHE A 37 0.40 -5.28 -7.40
C PHE A 37 0.13 -4.75 -8.81
N MET A 38 0.57 -5.48 -9.84
CA MET A 38 0.43 -5.04 -11.23
C MET A 38 -1.03 -4.85 -11.67
N PRO A 39 -1.97 -5.77 -11.38
CA PRO A 39 -3.38 -5.53 -11.67
C PRO A 39 -3.99 -4.29 -10.98
N ILE A 40 -3.62 -4.01 -9.73
CA ILE A 40 -4.06 -2.81 -9.00
C ILE A 40 -3.51 -1.56 -9.69
N LEU A 41 -2.20 -1.52 -9.93
CA LEU A 41 -1.53 -0.40 -10.61
C LEU A 41 -2.17 -0.11 -11.99
N MET A 42 -2.37 -1.15 -12.81
CA MET A 42 -3.02 -1.03 -14.12
C MET A 42 -4.48 -0.56 -14.01
N ASN A 43 -5.19 -0.87 -12.92
CA ASN A 43 -6.53 -0.34 -12.69
C ASN A 43 -6.48 1.16 -12.39
N LEU A 44 -5.58 1.59 -11.51
CA LEU A 44 -5.41 2.98 -11.12
C LEU A 44 -5.00 3.85 -12.32
N ALA A 45 -3.99 3.43 -13.08
CA ALA A 45 -3.54 4.11 -14.29
C ALA A 45 -4.67 4.29 -15.33
N ARG A 46 -5.51 3.27 -15.53
CA ARG A 46 -6.70 3.39 -16.40
C ARG A 46 -7.72 4.40 -15.88
N LYS A 47 -7.91 4.50 -14.56
CA LYS A 47 -8.80 5.50 -13.96
C LYS A 47 -8.24 6.91 -14.10
N MET A 48 -6.94 7.09 -13.92
CA MET A 48 -6.23 8.36 -14.13
C MET A 48 -6.36 8.81 -15.58
N LYS A 49 -6.09 7.90 -16.52
CA LYS A 49 -6.27 8.16 -17.96
C LYS A 49 -7.68 8.65 -18.33
N ARG A 50 -8.69 8.16 -17.62
CA ARG A 50 -10.11 8.51 -17.81
C ARG A 50 -10.56 9.74 -17.02
N GLY A 51 -9.72 10.32 -16.17
CA GLY A 51 -10.09 11.43 -15.28
C GLY A 51 -11.08 11.06 -14.18
N VAL A 52 -11.22 9.78 -13.84
CA VAL A 52 -12.17 9.27 -12.81
C VAL A 52 -11.46 8.66 -11.60
N TYR A 53 -10.16 8.93 -11.47
CA TYR A 53 -9.38 8.48 -10.32
C TYR A 53 -9.84 9.20 -9.06
N ASP A 54 -10.06 8.43 -7.99
CA ASP A 54 -10.36 8.96 -6.65
C ASP A 54 -9.33 8.40 -5.67
N HIS A 55 -8.43 9.27 -5.23
CA HIS A 55 -7.34 8.92 -4.34
C HIS A 55 -7.84 8.35 -3.00
N LYS A 56 -8.98 8.83 -2.48
CA LYS A 56 -9.56 8.36 -1.21
C LYS A 56 -9.97 6.88 -1.26
N GLN A 57 -10.19 6.34 -2.46
CA GLN A 57 -10.54 4.93 -2.67
C GLN A 57 -9.33 4.05 -2.97
N ALA A 58 -8.17 4.62 -3.31
CA ALA A 58 -6.97 3.86 -3.66
C ALA A 58 -6.44 2.97 -2.52
N PRO A 59 -6.40 3.40 -1.24
CA PRO A 59 -5.94 2.57 -0.14
C PRO A 59 -6.71 1.25 -0.01
N LYS A 60 -8.02 1.26 -0.34
CA LYS A 60 -8.84 0.05 -0.31
C LYS A 60 -8.37 -1.02 -1.30
N LEU A 61 -7.83 -0.61 -2.46
CA LEU A 61 -7.29 -1.57 -3.42
C LEU A 61 -5.97 -2.15 -2.92
N TRP A 62 -5.09 -1.31 -2.38
CA TRP A 62 -3.81 -1.74 -1.82
C TRP A 62 -3.98 -2.61 -0.57
N GLN A 63 -5.05 -2.42 0.22
CA GLN A 63 -5.37 -3.29 1.34
C GLN A 63 -5.48 -4.77 0.93
N TYR A 64 -6.00 -5.08 -0.28
CA TYR A 64 -6.05 -6.47 -0.75
C TYR A 64 -4.67 -7.08 -1.00
N LEU A 65 -3.70 -6.26 -1.45
CA LEU A 65 -2.30 -6.69 -1.58
C LEU A 65 -1.70 -6.91 -0.20
N VAL A 66 -1.86 -5.94 0.70
CA VAL A 66 -1.31 -5.99 2.06
C VAL A 66 -1.86 -7.17 2.85
N ASP A 67 -3.16 -7.44 2.79
CA ASP A 67 -3.78 -8.59 3.45
C ASP A 67 -3.33 -9.93 2.85
N ALA A 68 -3.10 -9.99 1.54
CA ALA A 68 -2.55 -11.16 0.89
C ALA A 68 -1.10 -11.42 1.33
N GLY A 69 -0.27 -10.37 1.35
CA GLY A 69 1.10 -10.45 1.85
C GLY A 69 1.17 -10.90 3.30
N ALA A 70 0.36 -10.30 4.17
CA ALA A 70 0.32 -10.66 5.59
C ALA A 70 -0.13 -12.12 5.80
N LYS A 71 -1.10 -12.59 4.99
CA LYS A 71 -1.53 -13.99 5.01
C LYS A 71 -0.42 -14.93 4.58
N GLN A 72 0.29 -14.59 3.51
CA GLN A 72 1.37 -15.43 2.98
C GLN A 72 2.56 -15.48 3.94
N TYR A 73 2.93 -14.33 4.52
CA TYR A 73 3.98 -14.25 5.55
C TYR A 73 3.70 -15.19 6.72
N VAL A 74 2.49 -15.17 7.31
CA VAL A 74 2.19 -16.05 8.45
C VAL A 74 2.06 -17.53 8.06
N GLN A 75 1.80 -17.84 6.79
CA GLN A 75 1.84 -19.21 6.29
C GLN A 75 3.28 -19.73 6.22
N GLU A 76 4.24 -18.87 5.93
CA GLU A 76 5.65 -19.20 5.79
C GLU A 76 6.39 -19.23 7.14
N PHE A 77 6.19 -18.20 7.97
CA PHE A 77 6.93 -18.02 9.23
C PHE A 77 6.14 -18.41 10.49
N GLY A 78 4.85 -18.72 10.33
CA GLY A 78 3.96 -19.07 11.44
C GLY A 78 3.41 -17.84 12.18
N GLY A 79 2.66 -18.11 13.26
CA GLY A 79 1.98 -17.08 14.05
C GLY A 79 0.60 -16.70 13.51
N THR A 80 0.10 -15.52 13.90
CA THR A 80 -1.19 -15.01 13.43
C THR A 80 -1.05 -13.60 12.85
N ILE A 81 -1.86 -13.28 11.84
CA ILE A 81 -1.82 -11.97 11.18
C ILE A 81 -1.98 -10.85 12.19
N ARG A 82 -2.92 -10.97 13.15
CA ARG A 82 -3.19 -9.90 14.13
C ARG A 82 -2.01 -9.64 15.07
N GLN A 83 -1.18 -10.65 15.34
CA GLN A 83 -0.02 -10.51 16.21
C GLN A 83 1.19 -9.92 15.47
N GLN A 84 1.41 -10.36 14.22
CA GLN A 84 2.55 -9.90 13.41
C GLN A 84 2.28 -8.56 12.72
N PHE A 85 1.06 -8.39 12.21
CA PHE A 85 0.64 -7.23 11.43
C PHE A 85 -0.75 -6.74 11.90
N PRO A 86 -0.77 -5.88 12.94
CA PRO A 86 -1.99 -5.24 13.43
C PRO A 86 -2.79 -4.58 12.30
N VAL A 87 -4.09 -4.39 12.52
CA VAL A 87 -4.99 -3.89 11.47
C VAL A 87 -4.60 -2.46 11.08
N GLU A 88 -4.18 -1.67 12.06
CA GLU A 88 -3.70 -0.29 11.94
C GLU A 88 -2.45 -0.24 11.06
N ALA A 89 -1.42 -1.05 11.37
CA ALA A 89 -0.20 -1.18 10.57
C ALA A 89 -0.49 -1.49 9.09
N ARG A 90 -1.39 -2.45 8.83
CA ARG A 90 -1.76 -2.83 7.46
C ARG A 90 -2.52 -1.73 6.72
N ARG A 91 -3.38 -0.98 7.42
CA ARG A 91 -4.11 0.16 6.84
C ARG A 91 -3.18 1.31 6.51
N GLU A 92 -2.24 1.61 7.40
CA GLU A 92 -1.22 2.62 7.18
C GLU A 92 -0.33 2.25 5.99
N LEU A 93 0.13 1.00 5.90
CA LEU A 93 0.90 0.54 4.75
C LEU A 93 0.09 0.63 3.45
N ALA A 94 -1.20 0.26 3.48
CA ALA A 94 -2.06 0.39 2.30
C ALA A 94 -2.24 1.86 1.86
N GLN A 95 -2.24 2.81 2.80
CA GLN A 95 -2.23 4.24 2.50
C GLN A 95 -0.89 4.69 1.92
N GLN A 96 0.24 4.30 2.52
CA GLN A 96 1.58 4.60 2.01
C GLN A 96 1.74 4.13 0.56
N LEU A 97 1.34 2.90 0.26
CA LEU A 97 1.33 2.39 -1.12
C LEU A 97 0.37 3.17 -2.04
N ALA A 98 -0.75 3.68 -1.53
CA ALA A 98 -1.64 4.52 -2.33
C ALA A 98 -0.97 5.83 -2.75
N ASP A 99 -0.24 6.44 -1.82
CA ASP A 99 0.42 7.73 -1.99
C ASP A 99 1.64 7.58 -2.90
N GLU A 100 2.55 6.66 -2.56
CA GLU A 100 3.79 6.41 -3.32
C GLU A 100 3.51 6.01 -4.77
N GLN A 101 2.59 5.06 -4.98
CA GLN A 101 2.31 4.58 -6.34
C GLN A 101 1.53 5.61 -7.15
N TYR A 102 0.77 6.50 -6.51
CA TYR A 102 0.18 7.65 -7.18
C TYR A 102 1.25 8.64 -7.63
N GLU A 103 2.22 8.97 -6.77
CA GLU A 103 3.34 9.85 -7.13
C GLU A 103 4.17 9.29 -8.29
N MET A 104 4.50 7.99 -8.26
CA MET A 104 5.22 7.31 -9.34
C MET A 104 4.42 7.30 -10.66
N LEU A 105 3.09 7.12 -10.60
CA LEU A 105 2.22 7.22 -11.79
C LEU A 105 2.24 8.64 -12.36
N GLN A 106 2.20 9.67 -11.51
CA GLN A 106 2.25 11.08 -11.95
C GLN A 106 3.64 11.51 -12.44
N ALA A 107 4.70 10.91 -11.91
CA ALA A 107 6.06 11.08 -12.42
C ALA A 107 6.27 10.38 -13.77
N GLY A 108 5.35 9.48 -14.17
CA GLY A 108 5.41 8.77 -15.43
C GLY A 108 6.31 7.53 -15.40
N GLU A 109 6.75 7.08 -14.23
CA GLU A 109 7.61 5.90 -14.04
C GLU A 109 6.99 4.62 -14.64
N TYR A 110 5.66 4.58 -14.72
CA TYR A 110 4.91 3.44 -15.24
C TYR A 110 4.35 3.66 -16.65
N SER A 111 4.80 4.69 -17.38
CA SER A 111 4.21 5.05 -18.67
C SER A 111 4.32 3.93 -19.70
N GLU A 112 5.47 3.25 -19.77
CA GLU A 112 5.71 2.17 -20.73
C GLU A 112 4.79 0.97 -20.48
N VAL A 113 4.62 0.58 -19.21
CA VAL A 113 3.85 -0.62 -18.85
C VAL A 113 2.34 -0.37 -18.79
N THR A 114 1.92 0.84 -18.41
CA THR A 114 0.49 1.18 -18.26
C THR A 114 -0.12 1.83 -19.49
N GLY A 115 0.69 2.48 -20.34
CA GLY A 115 0.21 3.35 -21.42
C GLY A 115 -0.54 4.60 -20.92
N TYR A 116 -0.38 4.95 -19.64
CA TYR A 116 -0.75 6.23 -19.04
C TYR A 116 0.49 7.11 -19.01
N ASP A 117 0.44 8.23 -19.73
CA ASP A 117 1.51 9.23 -19.76
C ASP A 117 0.92 10.55 -19.21
N PRO A 118 1.33 10.98 -18.00
CA PRO A 118 0.80 12.18 -17.37
C PRO A 118 1.10 13.44 -18.18
N GLN A 119 2.24 13.51 -18.88
CA GLN A 119 2.64 14.68 -19.65
C GLN A 119 1.78 14.88 -20.92
N LYS A 120 1.19 13.81 -21.46
CA LYS A 120 0.28 13.87 -22.61
C LYS A 120 -1.15 14.28 -22.24
N GLN A 121 -1.48 14.35 -20.96
CA GLN A 121 -2.84 14.73 -20.51
C GLN A 121 -3.03 16.25 -20.43
N GLU A 122 -1.95 17.02 -20.37
CA GLU A 122 -1.95 18.48 -20.20
C GLU A 122 -1.88 19.28 -21.53
N ALA A 123 -1.85 18.59 -22.68
CA ALA A 123 -1.79 19.17 -24.03
C ALA A 123 -3.15 19.17 -24.73
#